data_AF-A0A370NR11-F1
#
_entry.id   AF-A0A370NR11-F1
#
_cell.length_a   1.000
_cell.length_b   1.000
_cell.length_c   1.000
_cell.angle_alpha   90.00
_cell.angle_beta   90.00
_cell.angle_gamma   90.00
#
_symmetry.space_group_name_H-M   'P 1'
#
loop_
_entity.id
_entity.type
_entity.pdbx_description
1 polymer ?
#
loop_
_entity_poly.entity_id
_entity_poly.type
_entity_poly.pdbx_seq_one_letter_code
_entity_poly.pdbx_strand_id
1 'polypeptide(L)'
;MYKSLLIVAAAAAAFIYYKTHAPLVNPVAQAEPQQIEVSAVAARAEPAFRCEGKQHCSQMASCAEARFYLKNCPGVKMDGDGDGIPCETPPLQCMF
;
A
#
# COMPACT_ATOMS: atom_id res chain seq x y z
N MET A 1 -37.82 55.55 18.45
CA MET A 1 -36.51 55.32 19.09
C MET A 1 -36.25 53.83 19.38
N TYR A 2 -37.18 53.08 20.00
CA TYR A 2 -36.98 51.63 20.26
C TYR A 2 -36.86 50.75 19.01
N LYS A 3 -37.48 51.15 17.89
CA LYS A 3 -37.42 50.42 16.61
C LYS A 3 -36.01 50.36 16.01
N SER A 4 -35.22 51.43 16.20
CA SER A 4 -33.81 51.47 15.79
C SER A 4 -32.94 50.57 16.69
N LEU A 5 -33.26 50.47 17.99
CA LEU A 5 -32.57 49.57 18.92
C LEU A 5 -32.78 48.08 18.56
N LEU A 6 -33.99 47.70 18.13
CA LEU A 6 -34.28 46.32 17.72
C LEU A 6 -33.50 45.90 16.47
N ILE A 7 -33.35 46.81 15.50
CA ILE A 7 -32.60 46.55 14.27
C ILE A 7 -31.10 46.36 14.57
N VAL A 8 -30.54 47.21 15.43
CA VAL A 8 -29.13 47.11 15.83
C VAL A 8 -28.87 45.82 16.62
N ALA A 9 -29.78 45.44 17.53
CA ALA A 9 -29.66 44.20 18.30
C ALA A 9 -29.73 42.95 17.41
N ALA A 10 -30.67 42.92 16.44
CA ALA A 10 -30.79 41.82 15.50
C ALA A 10 -29.55 41.70 14.59
N ALA A 11 -29.03 42.82 14.10
CA ALA A 11 -27.81 42.84 13.29
C ALA A 11 -26.58 42.36 14.09
N ALA A 12 -26.45 42.78 15.35
CA ALA A 12 -25.37 42.33 16.23
C ALA A 12 -25.46 40.83 16.52
N ALA A 13 -26.67 40.31 16.80
CA ALA A 13 -26.88 38.88 17.03
C ALA A 13 -26.56 38.04 15.78
N ALA A 14 -27.00 38.49 14.60
CA ALA A 14 -26.70 37.82 13.33
C ALA A 14 -25.19 37.84 13.01
N PHE A 15 -24.51 38.95 13.28
CA PHE A 15 -23.06 39.07 13.07
C PHE A 15 -22.27 38.16 14.01
N ILE A 16 -22.65 38.09 15.29
CA ILE A 16 -22.03 37.17 16.26
C ILE A 16 -22.26 35.73 15.81
N TYR A 17 -23.50 35.37 15.45
CA TYR A 17 -23.83 34.04 14.94
C TYR A 17 -23.00 33.67 13.70
N TYR A 18 -22.88 34.56 12.71
CA TYR A 18 -22.08 34.27 11.52
C TYR A 18 -20.59 34.04 11.86
N LYS A 19 -20.08 34.76 12.85
CA LYS A 19 -18.68 34.66 13.27
C LYS A 19 -18.40 33.42 14.13
N THR A 20 -19.33 33.02 15.02
CA THR A 20 -19.16 31.82 15.86
C THR A 20 -19.48 30.52 15.13
N HIS A 21 -20.40 30.54 14.16
CA HIS A 21 -20.83 29.34 13.44
C HIS A 21 -20.03 29.14 12.14
N ALA A 22 -18.70 29.28 12.22
CA ALA A 22 -17.83 28.93 11.11
C ALA A 22 -18.13 27.48 10.67
N PRO A 23 -18.47 27.22 9.39
CA PRO A 23 -18.76 25.88 8.93
C PRO A 23 -17.54 25.00 9.19
N LEU A 24 -17.76 23.79 9.71
CA LEU A 24 -16.73 22.77 9.83
C LEU A 24 -16.28 22.40 8.41
N VAL A 25 -15.31 23.13 7.88
CA VAL A 25 -14.59 22.74 6.68
C VAL A 25 -13.82 21.50 7.07
N ASN A 26 -14.34 20.33 6.69
CA ASN A 26 -13.60 19.08 6.77
C ASN A 26 -12.37 19.23 5.87
N PRO A 27 -11.14 19.18 6.40
CA PRO A 27 -9.91 19.40 5.63
C PRO A 27 -9.55 18.22 4.70
N VAL A 28 -10.54 17.46 4.22
CA VAL A 28 -10.34 16.29 3.37
C VAL A 28 -10.37 16.65 1.88
N ALA A 29 -10.83 17.85 1.51
CA ALA A 29 -11.01 18.24 0.11
C ALA A 29 -9.82 18.98 -0.53
N GLN A 30 -8.72 19.20 0.20
CA GLN A 30 -7.50 19.82 -0.34
C GLN A 30 -6.26 18.96 -0.04
N ALA A 31 -6.29 17.72 -0.52
CA ALA A 31 -5.05 17.06 -0.92
C ALA A 31 -4.75 17.49 -2.36
N GLU A 32 -3.98 18.56 -2.50
CA GLU A 32 -3.25 18.81 -3.74
C GLU A 32 -2.37 17.58 -4.01
N PRO A 33 -2.29 17.06 -5.25
CA PRO A 33 -1.44 15.91 -5.52
C PRO A 33 0.01 16.38 -5.35
N GLN A 34 0.57 16.18 -4.15
CA GLN A 34 2.00 16.24 -3.98
C GLN A 34 2.59 15.23 -4.95
N GLN A 35 3.21 15.74 -6.01
CA GLN A 35 4.03 14.97 -6.91
C GLN A 35 5.11 14.36 -6.04
N ILE A 36 4.94 13.07 -5.75
CA ILE A 36 6.00 12.23 -5.22
C ILE A 36 7.08 12.30 -6.31
N GLU A 37 8.16 13.03 -6.05
CA GLU A 37 9.42 12.72 -6.71
C GLU A 37 9.69 11.27 -6.36
N VAL A 38 9.28 10.38 -7.26
CA VAL A 38 9.72 9.00 -7.31
C VAL A 38 11.19 9.10 -7.69
N SER A 39 12.01 9.46 -6.69
CA SER A 39 13.42 9.15 -6.66
C SER A 39 13.50 7.70 -7.09
N ALA A 40 14.05 7.50 -8.29
CA ALA A 40 14.02 6.25 -9.01
C ALA A 40 14.26 5.14 -8.01
N VAL A 41 13.19 4.40 -7.67
CA VAL A 41 13.32 3.14 -6.97
C VAL A 41 14.26 2.39 -7.87
N ALA A 42 15.51 2.25 -7.43
CA ALA A 42 16.50 1.44 -8.10
C ALA A 42 15.74 0.19 -8.49
N ALA A 43 15.53 -0.01 -9.80
CA ALA A 43 14.89 -1.20 -10.32
C ALA A 43 15.62 -2.32 -9.60
N ARG A 44 14.97 -2.95 -8.62
CA ARG A 44 15.59 -3.98 -7.81
C ARG A 44 16.04 -4.96 -8.86
N ALA A 45 17.34 -5.04 -9.11
CA ALA A 45 17.87 -5.93 -10.11
C ALA A 45 17.32 -7.29 -9.69
N GLU A 46 16.41 -7.85 -10.51
CA GLU A 46 15.80 -9.14 -10.21
C GLU A 46 16.98 -10.07 -9.90
N PRO A 47 17.01 -10.69 -8.71
CA PRO A 47 18.15 -11.48 -8.31
C PRO A 47 18.39 -12.56 -9.38
N ALA A 48 19.58 -12.54 -9.99
CA ALA A 48 19.96 -13.51 -10.99
C ALA A 48 20.14 -14.87 -10.32
N PHE A 49 19.08 -15.66 -10.28
CA PHE A 49 19.10 -17.01 -9.72
C PHE A 49 19.95 -17.93 -10.61
N ARG A 50 20.68 -18.85 -9.97
CA ARG A 50 21.52 -19.86 -10.63
C ARG A 50 21.30 -21.18 -9.94
N CYS A 51 21.48 -22.28 -10.67
CA CYS A 51 21.39 -23.60 -10.09
C CYS A 51 22.61 -23.90 -9.20
N GLU A 52 22.42 -23.86 -7.90
CA GLU A 52 23.45 -24.15 -6.88
C GLU A 52 23.29 -25.54 -6.25
N GLY A 53 22.52 -26.43 -6.89
CA GLY A 53 22.27 -27.78 -6.39
C GLY A 53 21.24 -27.87 -5.25
N LYS A 54 20.48 -26.79 -5.02
CA LYS A 54 19.39 -26.78 -4.04
C LYS A 54 18.22 -27.63 -4.53
N GLN A 55 17.67 -28.45 -3.63
CA GLN A 55 16.61 -29.42 -3.97
C GLN A 55 15.32 -29.25 -3.17
N HIS A 56 15.38 -28.57 -2.02
CA HIS A 56 14.26 -28.46 -1.08
C HIS A 56 13.93 -27.00 -0.75
N CYS A 57 12.69 -26.77 -0.32
CA CYS A 57 12.14 -25.46 0.00
C CYS A 57 12.87 -24.71 1.13
N SER A 58 13.43 -25.43 2.10
CA SER A 58 14.21 -24.84 3.20
C SER A 58 15.50 -24.15 2.73
N GLN A 59 15.94 -24.39 1.49
CA GLN A 59 17.16 -23.82 0.92
C GLN A 59 16.88 -22.57 0.05
N MET A 60 15.60 -22.31 -0.24
CA MET A 60 15.15 -21.17 -1.05
C MET A 60 15.01 -19.93 -0.17
N ALA A 61 15.45 -18.78 -0.67
CA ALA A 61 15.26 -17.49 -0.01
C ALA A 61 13.92 -16.85 -0.37
N SER A 62 13.28 -17.28 -1.46
CA SER A 62 12.01 -16.72 -1.93
C SER A 62 11.24 -17.68 -2.84
N CYS A 63 9.95 -17.41 -3.00
CA CYS A 63 9.11 -18.12 -3.98
C CYS A 63 9.54 -17.87 -5.43
N ALA A 64 10.10 -16.69 -5.74
CA ALA A 64 10.66 -16.42 -7.06
C ALA A 64 11.87 -17.33 -7.35
N GLU A 65 12.76 -17.52 -6.37
CA GLU A 65 13.88 -18.47 -6.46
C GLU A 65 13.36 -19.91 -6.62
N ALA A 66 12.39 -20.33 -5.79
CA ALA A 66 11.81 -21.67 -5.87
C ALA A 66 11.20 -21.96 -7.25
N ARG A 67 10.47 -21.00 -7.82
CA ARG A 67 9.90 -21.10 -9.18
C ARG A 67 10.98 -21.13 -10.25
N PHE A 68 12.07 -20.39 -10.07
CA PHE A 68 13.22 -20.48 -10.96
C PHE A 68 13.84 -21.88 -10.90
N TYR A 69 14.09 -22.42 -9.71
CA TYR A 69 14.68 -23.75 -9.54
C TYR A 69 13.80 -24.84 -10.13
N LEU A 70 12.48 -24.80 -9.90
CA LEU A 70 11.53 -25.75 -10.47
C LEU A 70 11.60 -25.82 -12.01
N LYS A 71 11.75 -24.66 -12.67
CA LYS A 71 11.74 -24.55 -14.12
C LYS A 71 13.11 -24.73 -14.79
N ASN A 72 14.19 -24.37 -14.10
CA ASN A 72 15.51 -24.22 -14.72
C ASN A 72 16.56 -25.20 -14.18
N CYS A 73 16.33 -25.82 -13.02
CA CYS A 73 17.33 -26.64 -12.36
C CYS A 73 16.91 -28.11 -12.27
N PRO A 74 17.79 -29.07 -12.64
CA PRO A 74 17.48 -30.50 -12.53
C PRO A 74 17.50 -30.97 -11.07
N GLY A 75 16.72 -32.02 -10.76
CA GLY A 75 16.77 -32.71 -9.47
C GLY A 75 16.06 -32.01 -8.31
N VAL A 76 15.30 -30.95 -8.58
CA VAL A 76 14.47 -30.24 -7.61
C VAL A 76 13.30 -31.09 -7.12
N LYS A 77 13.03 -31.06 -5.81
CA LYS A 77 11.99 -31.82 -5.10
C LYS A 77 11.18 -30.89 -4.21
N MET A 78 10.53 -29.91 -4.85
CA MET A 78 9.80 -28.82 -4.18
C MET A 78 8.32 -28.75 -4.58
N ASP A 79 7.97 -29.31 -5.74
CA ASP A 79 6.62 -29.43 -6.26
C ASP A 79 6.19 -30.89 -6.06
N GLY A 80 5.39 -31.12 -5.02
CA GLY A 80 5.06 -32.46 -4.53
C GLY A 80 3.87 -33.09 -5.27
N ASP A 81 2.92 -32.26 -5.68
CA ASP A 81 1.69 -32.63 -6.37
C ASP A 81 1.77 -32.38 -7.89
N GLY A 82 2.78 -31.65 -8.36
CA GLY A 82 3.09 -31.48 -9.78
C GLY A 82 2.25 -30.40 -10.46
N ASP A 83 1.73 -29.44 -9.69
CA ASP A 83 0.87 -28.37 -10.18
C ASP A 83 1.66 -27.15 -10.71
N GLY A 84 2.98 -27.18 -10.56
CA GLY A 84 3.89 -26.10 -10.94
C GLY A 84 4.14 -25.06 -9.84
N ILE A 85 3.62 -25.29 -8.64
CA ILE A 85 3.78 -24.44 -7.46
C ILE A 85 4.77 -25.10 -6.48
N PRO A 86 6.03 -24.64 -6.43
CA PRO A 86 6.99 -25.19 -5.48
C PRO A 86 6.74 -24.62 -4.09
N CYS A 87 6.97 -25.41 -3.04
CA CYS A 87 6.92 -24.92 -1.66
C CYS A 87 5.53 -24.42 -1.26
N GLU A 88 4.55 -25.31 -1.23
CA GLU A 88 3.21 -25.01 -0.70
C GLU A 88 3.13 -25.14 0.82
N THR A 89 4.16 -25.75 1.42
CA THR A 89 4.26 -25.98 2.87
C THR A 89 5.12 -24.91 3.54
N PRO A 90 4.74 -24.44 4.75
CA PRO A 90 5.54 -23.50 5.53
C PRO A 90 7.03 -23.90 5.63
N PRO A 91 7.99 -22.95 5.62
CA PRO A 91 7.83 -21.50 5.84
C PRO A 91 7.59 -20.65 4.57
N LEU A 92 7.74 -21.24 3.39
CA LEU A 92 7.45 -20.59 2.12
C LEU A 92 6.14 -21.20 1.64
N GLN A 93 5.06 -20.42 1.60
CA GLN A 93 3.78 -20.83 1.02
C GLN A 93 3.63 -20.10 -0.30
N CYS A 94 4.19 -20.66 -1.36
CA CYS A 94 4.23 -20.02 -2.67
C CYS A 94 2.92 -20.17 -3.44
N MET A 95 1.78 -20.04 -2.77
CA MET A 95 0.52 -19.79 -3.46
C MET A 95 0.66 -18.51 -4.31
N PHE A 96 -0.09 -18.47 -5.41
CA PHE A 96 -0.09 -17.41 -6.43
C PHE A 96 0.30 -16.01 -5.91
#